data_AF-W7BBD8-F1
#
_entry.id   AF-W7BBD8-F1
#
_cell.length_a   1.000
_cell.length_b   1.000
_cell.length_c   1.000
_cell.angle_alpha   90.00
_cell.angle_beta   90.00
_cell.angle_gamma   90.00
#
_symmetry.space_group_name_H-M   'P 1'
#
loop_
_entity.id
_entity.type
_entity.pdbx_description
1 polymer ?
#
loop_
_entity_poly.entity_id
_entity_poly.type
_entity_poly.pdbx_seq_one_letter_code
_entity_poly.pdbx_strand_id
1 'polypeptide(L)'
;MIRYEKILVGIYSPDLDSYADQGDILFLPQQGDSAKKFFRPRRGTSYFVALHDNRKPSAIGVVKRIKGGITAEDLARLDCNTSGKKRSIPDNLDMYEKYLERVSRFPENQAMALYWQDRFGSKEKTLVVNKAILRGYDNLNLEELLQFDSRMCMKDYLEKQNTNLKED
;
A
#
# COMPACT_ATOMS: atom_id res chain seq x y z
N MET A 1 19.68 -9.75 2.19
CA MET A 1 18.41 -9.00 2.22
C MET A 1 17.37 -9.79 1.45
N ILE A 2 16.20 -10.04 2.04
CA ILE A 2 15.15 -10.85 1.41
C ILE A 2 14.50 -10.04 0.28
N ARG A 3 14.25 -10.68 -0.86
CA ARG A 3 13.47 -10.11 -1.96
C ARG A 3 12.10 -10.74 -1.97
N TYR A 4 11.08 -9.89 -1.99
CA TYR A 4 9.68 -10.29 -2.04
C TYR A 4 9.12 -10.05 -3.44
N GLU A 5 8.45 -11.05 -3.99
CA GLU A 5 7.89 -11.00 -5.36
C GLU A 5 6.47 -10.41 -5.40
N LYS A 6 5.89 -10.09 -4.24
CA LYS A 6 4.54 -9.55 -4.13
C LYS A 6 4.55 -8.23 -3.38
N ILE A 7 3.71 -7.32 -3.85
CA ILE A 7 3.44 -6.03 -3.20
C ILE A 7 1.94 -5.77 -3.19
N LEU A 8 1.53 -4.80 -2.40
CA LEU A 8 0.18 -4.26 -2.42
C LEU A 8 0.16 -3.05 -3.35
N VAL A 9 -0.77 -3.03 -4.29
CA VAL A 9 -0.97 -1.90 -5.20
C VAL A 9 -2.35 -1.29 -5.08
N GLY A 10 -2.45 -0.03 -5.49
CA GLY A 10 -3.67 0.76 -5.55
C GLY A 10 -4.64 0.23 -6.58
N ILE A 11 -5.91 0.47 -6.28
CA ILE A 11 -6.98 0.50 -7.27
C ILE A 11 -7.68 1.84 -7.12
N TYR A 12 -8.10 2.40 -8.25
CA TYR A 12 -8.93 3.59 -8.23
C TYR A 12 -10.41 3.17 -8.25
N SER A 13 -11.08 3.34 -7.12
CA SER A 13 -12.50 3.04 -6.97
C SER A 13 -13.08 3.85 -5.80
N PRO A 14 -13.64 5.04 -6.05
CA PRO A 14 -14.28 5.86 -5.02
C PRO A 14 -15.38 5.12 -4.25
N ASP A 15 -16.12 4.22 -4.90
CA ASP A 15 -17.13 3.37 -4.26
C ASP A 15 -16.56 2.44 -3.17
N LEU A 16 -15.25 2.18 -3.22
CA LEU A 16 -14.51 1.36 -2.25
C LEU A 16 -13.60 2.23 -1.37
N ASP A 17 -13.86 3.53 -1.28
CA ASP A 17 -13.03 4.48 -0.53
C ASP A 17 -11.54 4.41 -0.95
N SER A 18 -11.28 4.15 -2.23
CA SER A 18 -9.93 3.89 -2.75
C SER A 18 -9.59 4.88 -3.85
N TYR A 19 -8.65 5.78 -3.56
CA TYR A 19 -8.34 6.94 -4.41
C TYR A 19 -6.91 6.93 -4.95
N ALA A 20 -6.08 5.97 -4.54
CA ALA A 20 -4.78 5.75 -5.16
C ALA A 20 -4.96 5.29 -6.61
N ASP A 21 -4.02 5.66 -7.48
CA ASP A 21 -4.10 5.27 -8.88
C ASP A 21 -3.84 3.77 -9.04
N GLN A 22 -4.40 3.17 -10.08
CA GLN A 22 -4.27 1.75 -10.31
C GLN A 22 -2.81 1.37 -10.56
N GLY A 23 -2.26 0.47 -9.72
CA GLY A 23 -0.88 0.00 -9.84
C GLY A 23 0.13 0.74 -8.96
N ASP A 24 -0.26 1.83 -8.29
CA ASP A 24 0.63 2.51 -7.34
C ASP A 24 0.97 1.61 -6.16
N ILE A 25 2.24 1.59 -5.75
CA ILE A 25 2.62 0.83 -4.56
C ILE A 25 1.96 1.47 -3.34
N LEU A 26 1.28 0.66 -2.53
CA LEU A 26 0.65 1.11 -1.31
C LEU A 26 1.51 0.80 -0.09
N PHE A 27 1.41 1.65 0.94
CA PHE A 27 2.05 1.41 2.22
C PHE A 27 1.21 1.90 3.40
N LEU A 28 1.71 1.67 4.62
CA LEU A 28 1.09 2.12 5.86
C LEU A 28 1.12 3.66 5.94
N PRO A 29 0.07 4.29 6.49
CA PRO A 29 0.05 5.73 6.69
C PRO A 29 1.06 6.13 7.77
N GLN A 30 1.74 7.24 7.55
CA GLN A 30 2.71 7.86 8.44
C GLN A 30 2.13 9.11 9.10
N GLN A 31 2.86 9.68 10.06
CA GLN A 31 2.48 10.97 10.65
C GLN A 31 2.43 12.06 9.58
N GLY A 32 1.28 12.72 9.45
CA GLY A 32 1.00 13.75 8.44
C GLY A 32 0.05 13.29 7.34
N ASP A 33 -0.05 11.98 7.12
CA ASP A 33 -1.00 11.42 6.16
C ASP A 33 -2.45 11.58 6.67
N SER A 34 -3.38 11.80 5.74
CA SER A 34 -4.78 11.99 6.07
C SER A 34 -5.72 11.54 4.95
N ALA A 35 -6.65 10.66 5.29
CA ALA A 35 -7.76 10.30 4.42
C ALA A 35 -8.93 11.29 4.46
N LYS A 36 -8.96 12.25 5.40
CA LYS A 36 -10.18 13.03 5.75
C LYS A 36 -10.80 13.82 4.59
N LYS A 37 -10.01 14.21 3.59
CA LYS A 37 -10.50 14.94 2.40
C LYS A 37 -11.19 14.01 1.38
N PHE A 38 -10.94 12.71 1.48
CA PHE A 38 -11.41 11.70 0.53
C PHE A 38 -12.51 10.83 1.15
N PHE A 39 -12.28 10.33 2.36
CA PHE A 39 -13.24 9.48 3.06
C PHE A 39 -12.94 9.38 4.56
N ARG A 40 -13.84 8.72 5.30
CA ARG A 40 -13.64 8.39 6.72
C ARG A 40 -13.57 6.87 6.88
N PRO A 41 -12.42 6.31 7.33
CA PRO A 41 -12.32 4.87 7.56
C PRO A 41 -13.42 4.35 8.48
N ARG A 42 -13.95 3.17 8.17
CA ARG A 42 -14.94 2.47 8.99
C ARG A 42 -14.36 2.12 10.36
N ARG A 43 -15.21 1.95 11.37
CA ARG A 43 -14.77 1.60 12.74
C ARG A 43 -13.89 0.35 12.72
N GLY A 44 -12.72 0.44 13.34
CA GLY A 44 -11.75 -0.68 13.42
C GLY A 44 -10.85 -0.84 12.19
N THR A 45 -11.05 -0.03 11.14
CA THR A 45 -10.22 -0.03 9.93
C THR A 45 -9.33 1.21 9.86
N SER A 46 -8.33 1.15 8.99
CA SER A 46 -7.51 2.29 8.57
C SER A 46 -7.46 2.35 7.04
N TYR A 47 -6.48 3.04 6.49
CA TYR A 47 -6.27 3.24 5.06
C TYR A 47 -4.78 3.11 4.74
N PHE A 48 -4.46 2.65 3.53
CA PHE A 48 -3.13 2.74 2.95
C PHE A 48 -2.91 4.10 2.31
N VAL A 49 -1.67 4.41 1.97
CA VAL A 49 -1.30 5.57 1.14
C VAL A 49 -0.46 5.12 -0.04
N ALA A 50 -0.65 5.77 -1.19
CA ALA A 50 0.19 5.55 -2.35
C ALA A 50 1.63 6.06 -2.10
N LEU A 51 2.63 5.31 -2.54
CA LEU A 51 4.02 5.74 -2.60
C LEU A 51 4.33 6.38 -3.96
N HIS A 52 3.36 7.14 -4.46
CA HIS A 52 3.38 8.03 -5.61
C HIS A 52 2.24 9.05 -5.45
N ASP A 53 2.17 10.04 -6.34
CA ASP A 53 1.08 11.01 -6.48
C ASP A 53 0.47 11.51 -5.15
N ASN A 54 1.26 12.29 -4.41
CA ASN A 54 0.80 12.99 -3.21
C ASN A 54 0.22 12.10 -2.09
N ARG A 55 0.59 10.82 -2.04
CA ARG A 55 0.20 9.90 -0.97
C ARG A 55 -1.31 9.76 -0.82
N LYS A 56 -2.02 9.73 -1.96
CA LYS A 56 -3.47 9.53 -1.98
C LYS A 56 -3.88 8.31 -1.16
N PRO A 57 -4.95 8.43 -0.35
CA PRO A 57 -5.38 7.36 0.54
C PRO A 57 -6.16 6.27 -0.21
N SER A 58 -6.03 5.04 0.25
CA SER A 58 -6.79 3.91 -0.28
C SER A 58 -7.27 2.99 0.85
N ALA A 59 -8.57 2.75 0.97
CA ALA A 59 -9.10 1.84 1.99
C ALA A 59 -8.70 0.38 1.72
N ILE A 60 -8.57 0.01 0.45
CA ILE A 60 -8.13 -1.30 0.02
C ILE A 60 -6.94 -1.23 -0.94
N GLY A 61 -6.23 -2.34 -1.04
CA GLY A 61 -5.25 -2.57 -2.08
C GLY A 61 -5.30 -4.01 -2.55
N VAL A 62 -4.61 -4.31 -3.64
CA VAL A 62 -4.59 -5.64 -4.25
C VAL A 62 -3.18 -6.20 -4.25
N VAL A 63 -3.04 -7.47 -3.86
CA VAL A 63 -1.75 -8.16 -3.94
C VAL A 63 -1.42 -8.46 -5.40
N LYS A 64 -0.25 -8.01 -5.85
CA LYS A 64 0.22 -8.22 -7.23
C LYS A 64 1.66 -8.69 -7.25
N ARG A 65 2.01 -9.49 -8.26
CA ARG A 65 3.40 -9.88 -8.50
C ARG A 65 4.19 -8.75 -9.15
N ILE A 66 5.45 -8.64 -8.76
CA ILE A 66 6.40 -7.67 -9.29
C ILE A 66 7.65 -8.37 -9.82
N LYS A 67 8.06 -8.01 -11.04
CA LYS A 67 9.26 -8.58 -11.66
C LYS A 67 10.51 -7.94 -11.04
N GLY A 68 11.45 -8.80 -10.61
CA GLY A 68 12.69 -8.39 -9.93
C GLY A 68 12.58 -8.30 -8.41
N GLY A 69 11.35 -8.39 -7.89
CA GLY A 69 11.05 -8.29 -6.46
C GLY A 69 11.38 -6.92 -5.85
N ILE A 70 11.04 -6.79 -4.58
CA ILE A 70 11.31 -5.60 -3.75
C ILE A 70 11.91 -6.03 -2.43
N THR A 71 12.82 -5.23 -1.88
CA THR A 71 13.38 -5.40 -0.55
C THR A 71 12.77 -4.39 0.43
N ALA A 72 12.93 -4.62 1.74
CA ALA A 72 12.53 -3.65 2.75
C ALA A 72 13.23 -2.29 2.56
N GLU A 73 14.49 -2.30 2.12
CA GLU A 73 15.24 -1.08 1.84
C GLU A 73 14.68 -0.32 0.62
N ASP A 74 14.33 -1.04 -0.46
CA ASP A 74 13.70 -0.43 -1.64
C ASP A 74 12.38 0.26 -1.26
N LEU A 75 11.55 -0.41 -0.46
CA LEU A 75 10.28 0.14 0.01
C LEU A 75 10.48 1.34 0.94
N ALA A 76 11.46 1.28 1.84
CA ALA A 76 11.80 2.40 2.71
C ALA A 76 12.27 3.63 1.92
N ARG A 77 13.09 3.42 0.87
CA ARG A 77 13.51 4.49 -0.04
C ARG A 77 12.31 5.15 -0.71
N LEU A 78 11.34 4.36 -1.19
CA LEU A 78 10.10 4.89 -1.77
C LEU A 78 9.28 5.72 -0.78
N ASP A 79 9.07 5.21 0.43
CA ASP A 79 8.28 5.90 1.46
C ASP A 79 8.95 7.23 1.90
N CYS A 80 10.27 7.22 2.09
CA CYS A 80 11.04 8.43 2.41
C CYS A 80 10.96 9.48 1.30
N ASN A 81 11.12 9.07 0.03
CA ASN A 81 11.10 9.97 -1.12
C ASN A 81 9.74 10.67 -1.26
N THR A 82 8.64 9.92 -1.08
CA THR A 82 7.27 10.46 -1.22
C THR A 82 6.82 11.29 -0.03
N SER A 83 7.39 11.05 1.17
CA SER A 83 7.07 11.81 2.37
C SER A 83 7.80 13.16 2.48
N GLY A 84 8.65 13.53 1.50
CA GLY A 84 9.46 14.75 1.54
C GLY A 84 10.50 14.79 2.67
N LYS A 85 10.70 13.69 3.40
CA LYS A 85 11.70 13.57 4.47
C LYS A 85 13.07 13.45 3.82
N LYS A 86 13.96 14.43 4.02
CA LYS A 86 15.32 14.42 3.47
C LYS A 86 16.09 13.15 3.90
N ARG A 87 16.13 12.18 2.99
CA ARG A 87 17.22 11.23 2.66
C ARG A 87 17.75 10.23 3.71
N SER A 88 17.33 10.22 4.97
CA SER A 88 17.74 9.13 5.87
C SER A 88 16.75 7.97 5.78
N ILE A 89 17.13 6.90 5.07
CA ILE A 89 16.47 5.59 5.20
C ILE A 89 16.56 5.20 6.69
N PRO A 90 15.48 4.70 7.31
CA PRO A 90 15.54 4.26 8.69
C PRO A 90 16.59 3.16 8.87
N ASP A 91 17.43 3.28 9.91
CA ASP A 91 18.40 2.23 10.26
C ASP A 91 17.70 0.90 10.61
N ASN A 92 16.46 0.98 11.09
CA ASN A 92 15.61 -0.17 11.39
C ASN A 92 14.55 -0.37 10.30
N LEU A 93 14.75 -1.38 9.46
CA LEU A 93 13.86 -1.76 8.36
C LEU A 93 12.78 -2.79 8.75
N ASP A 94 12.70 -3.19 10.02
CA ASP A 94 11.82 -4.25 10.50
C ASP A 94 10.34 -4.02 10.16
N MET A 95 9.87 -2.77 10.19
CA MET A 95 8.49 -2.44 9.79
C MET A 95 8.21 -2.77 8.32
N TYR A 96 9.13 -2.40 7.42
CA TYR A 96 9.00 -2.65 5.98
C TYR A 96 9.13 -4.15 5.68
N GLU A 97 10.06 -4.83 6.35
CA GLU A 97 10.26 -6.27 6.22
C GLU A 97 9.00 -7.04 6.66
N LYS A 98 8.46 -6.74 7.84
CA LYS A 98 7.22 -7.36 8.35
C LYS A 98 6.02 -7.09 7.45
N TYR A 99 5.93 -5.88 6.88
CA TYR A 99 4.89 -5.54 5.92
C TYR A 99 5.00 -6.42 4.67
N LEU A 100 6.19 -6.52 4.06
CA LEU A 100 6.42 -7.31 2.86
C LEU A 100 6.22 -8.81 3.11
N GLU A 101 6.69 -9.32 4.24
CA GLU A 101 6.48 -10.69 4.67
C GLU A 101 4.98 -11.00 4.80
N ARG A 102 4.23 -10.09 5.42
CA ARG A 102 2.79 -10.24 5.60
C ARG A 102 2.06 -10.27 4.26
N VAL A 103 2.34 -9.33 3.37
CA VAL A 103 1.73 -9.24 2.03
C VAL A 103 2.03 -10.50 1.22
N SER A 104 3.27 -10.99 1.27
CA SER A 104 3.72 -12.12 0.45
C SER A 104 3.02 -13.45 0.75
N ARG A 105 2.44 -13.58 1.95
CA ARG A 105 1.65 -14.76 2.36
C ARG A 105 0.29 -14.86 1.68
N PHE A 106 -0.22 -13.77 1.11
CA PHE A 106 -1.52 -13.77 0.45
C PHE A 106 -1.41 -14.10 -1.05
N PRO A 107 -2.46 -14.68 -1.66
CA PRO A 107 -2.45 -14.96 -3.09
C PRO A 107 -2.51 -13.66 -3.91
N GLU A 108 -2.04 -13.73 -5.15
CA GLU A 108 -2.20 -12.65 -6.12
C GLU A 108 -3.69 -12.37 -6.37
N ASN A 109 -4.02 -11.11 -6.70
CA ASN A 109 -5.36 -10.57 -6.88
C ASN A 109 -6.22 -10.55 -5.60
N GLN A 110 -5.65 -10.88 -4.43
CA GLN A 110 -6.36 -10.76 -3.16
C GLN A 110 -6.48 -9.30 -2.73
N ALA A 111 -7.71 -8.83 -2.56
CA ALA A 111 -7.98 -7.55 -1.92
C ALA A 111 -7.62 -7.59 -0.42
N MET A 112 -6.94 -6.55 0.04
CA MET A 112 -6.42 -6.37 1.39
C MET A 112 -6.86 -5.02 1.96
N ALA A 113 -7.00 -4.96 3.28
CA ALA A 113 -7.32 -3.75 4.04
C ALA A 113 -6.45 -3.67 5.30
N LEU A 114 -6.38 -2.47 5.89
CA LEU A 114 -5.75 -2.26 7.19
C LEU A 114 -6.77 -2.29 8.32
N TYR A 115 -6.44 -3.05 9.36
CA TYR A 115 -7.24 -3.16 10.56
C TYR A 115 -6.40 -2.81 11.78
N TRP A 116 -7.03 -2.15 12.75
CA TRP A 116 -6.45 -1.97 14.07
C TRP A 116 -6.64 -3.23 14.89
N GLN A 117 -5.52 -3.85 15.29
CA GLN A 117 -5.52 -5.04 16.12
C GLN A 117 -4.92 -4.73 17.49
N ASP A 118 -5.62 -5.13 18.54
CA ASP A 118 -5.12 -5.02 19.91
C ASP A 118 -3.91 -5.94 20.09
N ARG A 119 -2.84 -5.39 20.66
CA ARG A 119 -1.66 -6.18 21.02
C ARG A 119 -1.93 -6.88 22.34
N PHE A 120 -1.86 -8.21 22.32
CA PHE A 120 -2.18 -9.06 23.47
C PHE A 120 -1.45 -8.59 24.74
N GLY A 121 -2.19 -8.32 25.81
CA GLY A 121 -1.64 -7.85 27.08
C GLY A 121 -1.34 -6.34 27.18
N SER A 122 -1.72 -5.52 26.18
CA SER A 122 -1.54 -4.06 26.23
C SER A 122 -2.76 -3.31 25.67
N LYS A 123 -2.87 -2.01 25.98
CA LYS A 123 -3.86 -1.11 25.35
C LYS A 123 -3.40 -0.59 23.97
N GLU A 124 -2.21 -0.97 23.52
CA GLU A 124 -1.67 -0.55 22.24
C GLU A 124 -2.37 -1.28 21.09
N LYS A 125 -2.68 -0.53 20.03
CA LYS A 125 -3.18 -1.07 18.77
C LYS A 125 -2.08 -1.02 17.72
N THR A 126 -2.02 -2.04 16.89
CA THR A 126 -1.12 -2.09 15.72
C THR A 126 -1.93 -2.18 14.44
N LEU A 127 -1.40 -1.62 13.35
CA LEU A 127 -1.99 -1.79 12.03
C LEU A 127 -1.55 -3.12 11.44
N VAL A 128 -2.52 -3.91 10.99
CA VAL A 128 -2.25 -5.21 10.38
C VAL A 128 -2.95 -5.31 9.03
N VAL A 129 -2.20 -5.78 8.04
CA VAL A 129 -2.70 -6.10 6.71
C VAL A 129 -3.43 -7.44 6.75
N ASN A 130 -4.72 -7.43 6.36
CA ASN A 130 -5.58 -8.61 6.31
C ASN A 130 -6.49 -8.57 5.08
N LYS A 131 -7.10 -9.71 4.74
CA LYS A 131 -8.09 -9.81 3.67
C LYS A 131 -9.19 -8.75 3.86
N ALA A 132 -9.48 -8.01 2.79
CA ALA A 132 -10.57 -7.04 2.79
C ALA A 132 -11.93 -7.76 2.86
N ILE A 133 -12.86 -7.20 3.63
CA ILE A 133 -14.26 -7.67 3.67
C ILE A 133 -15.07 -6.80 2.69
N LEU A 134 -15.34 -7.35 1.50
CA LEU A 134 -16.03 -6.66 0.41
C LEU A 134 -17.53 -7.04 0.35
N ARG A 135 -18.23 -7.00 1.48
CA ARG A 135 -19.68 -7.29 1.51
C ARG A 135 -20.49 -6.01 1.23
N GLY A 136 -21.55 -6.13 0.44
CA GLY A 136 -22.47 -5.03 0.13
C GLY A 136 -22.03 -4.15 -1.06
N TYR A 137 -21.16 -4.68 -1.92
CA TYR A 137 -20.72 -4.03 -3.17
C TYR A 137 -21.18 -4.81 -4.39
N ASP A 138 -22.44 -5.26 -4.38
CA ASP A 138 -22.97 -6.21 -5.35
C ASP A 138 -23.08 -5.62 -6.77
N ASN A 139 -23.05 -4.28 -6.87
CA ASN A 139 -23.09 -3.56 -8.14
C ASN A 139 -21.69 -3.34 -8.76
N LEU A 140 -20.61 -3.66 -8.03
CA LEU A 140 -19.25 -3.49 -8.53
C LEU A 140 -18.74 -4.76 -9.21
N ASN A 141 -18.10 -4.58 -10.36
CA ASN A 141 -17.35 -5.66 -11.00
C ASN A 141 -16.00 -5.86 -10.27
N LEU A 142 -16.05 -6.57 -9.14
CA LEU A 142 -14.85 -6.83 -8.33
C LEU A 142 -13.80 -7.64 -9.08
N GLU A 143 -14.19 -8.49 -10.02
CA GLU A 143 -13.23 -9.24 -10.83
C GLU A 143 -12.40 -8.30 -11.70
N GLU A 144 -13.04 -7.38 -12.42
CA GLU A 144 -12.37 -6.38 -13.25
C GLU A 144 -11.45 -5.47 -12.42
N LEU A 145 -11.95 -4.97 -11.27
CA LEU A 145 -11.18 -4.10 -10.37
C LEU A 145 -9.95 -4.79 -9.76
N LEU A 146 -10.03 -6.11 -9.49
CA LEU A 146 -9.00 -6.83 -8.75
C LEU A 146 -8.05 -7.62 -9.66
N GLN A 147 -8.48 -8.06 -10.84
CA GLN A 147 -7.71 -8.97 -11.70
C GLN A 147 -6.91 -8.29 -12.81
N PHE A 148 -6.80 -6.96 -12.81
CA PHE A 148 -6.02 -6.22 -13.82
C PHE A 148 -4.57 -6.72 -13.94
N ASP A 149 -4.01 -6.74 -15.16
CA ASP A 149 -2.60 -7.05 -15.37
C ASP A 149 -1.76 -5.87 -14.88
N SER A 150 -0.97 -6.13 -13.85
CA SER A 150 -0.08 -5.14 -13.26
C SER A 150 1.34 -5.64 -13.25
N ARG A 151 1.75 -6.48 -14.21
CA ARG A 151 3.13 -6.97 -14.33
C ARG A 151 4.10 -5.79 -14.38
N MET A 152 4.52 -5.39 -13.19
CA MET A 152 5.28 -4.18 -12.96
C MET A 152 6.72 -4.60 -12.73
N CYS A 153 7.63 -3.97 -13.47
CA CYS A 153 9.04 -4.04 -13.12
C CYS A 153 9.33 -2.99 -12.06
N MET A 154 9.98 -3.40 -10.98
CA MET A 154 10.35 -2.47 -9.90
C MET A 154 11.27 -1.35 -10.41
N LYS A 155 12.13 -1.65 -11.39
CA LYS A 155 13.01 -0.66 -12.05
C LYS A 155 12.18 0.43 -12.74
N ASP A 156 11.22 0.02 -13.56
CA ASP A 156 10.37 0.95 -14.32
C ASP A 156 9.52 1.82 -13.38
N TYR A 157 9.02 1.25 -12.27
CA TYR A 157 8.30 2.03 -11.26
C TYR A 157 9.20 3.11 -10.64
N LEU A 158 10.41 2.74 -10.22
CA LEU A 158 11.38 3.68 -9.62
C LEU A 158 11.82 4.77 -10.62
N GLU A 159 11.97 4.43 -11.90
CA GLU A 159 12.28 5.40 -12.94
C GLU A 159 11.15 6.43 -13.10
N LYS A 160 9.88 5.98 -13.16
CA LYS A 160 8.72 6.88 -13.20
C LYS A 160 8.66 7.85 -12.00
N GLN A 161 9.05 7.41 -10.81
CA GLN A 161 9.12 8.28 -9.63
C GLN A 161 10.15 9.41 -9.80
N ASN A 162 11.31 9.12 -10.41
CA ASN A 162 12.38 10.10 -10.57
C ASN A 162 12.13 11.10 -11.70
N THR A 163 11.32 10.76 -12.70
CA THR A 163 10.97 11.67 -13.80
C THR A 163 9.98 12.74 -13.34
N ASN A 164 8.97 12.37 -12.54
CA ASN A 164 7.99 13.30 -12.00
C ASN A 164 8.58 14.30 -10.98
N LEU A 165 9.76 14.02 -10.42
CA LEU A 165 10.48 14.94 -9.53
C LEU A 165 11.33 15.99 -10.27
N LYS A 166 11.40 15.93 -11.62
CA LYS A 166 12.23 16.84 -12.44
C LYS A 166 11.41 17.87 -13.23
N GLU A 167 10.09 17.82 -13.16
CA GLU A 167 9.20 18.73 -13.90
C GLU A 167 8.63 19.89 -13.05
N ASP A 168 9.08 20.03 -11.80
CA ASP A 168 8.75 21.16 -10.90
C ASP A 168 9.95 22.08 -10.62
#